data_AF-A0A2E6GHM2-F1
#
_entry.id   AF-A0A2E6GHM2-F1
#
_cell.length_a   1.000
_cell.length_b   1.000
_cell.length_c   1.000
_cell.angle_alpha   90.00
_cell.angle_beta   90.00
_cell.angle_gamma   90.00
#
_symmetry.space_group_name_H-M   'P 1'
#
loop_
_entity.id
_entity.type
_entity.pdbx_description
1 polymer ?
#
loop_
_entity_poly.entity_id
_entity_poly.type
_entity_poly.pdbx_seq_one_letter_code
_entity_poly.pdbx_strand_id
1 'polypeptide(L)' 'MIRNFGNKLGLAWWAKVETNSPNAVYWYGPFLTKNSLKQNLNDFMRDLSDEGSNNIKHTLIRCKKTEPLTIY' A
#
# COMPACT_ATOMS: atom_id res chain seq x y z
N MET A 1 -9.48 9.97 11.51
CA MET A 1 -8.59 10.72 12.44
C MET A 1 -7.41 9.89 12.97
N ILE A 2 -7.62 8.66 13.46
CA ILE A 2 -6.59 7.85 14.17
C ILE A 2 -5.45 7.35 13.23
N ARG A 3 -5.78 6.96 11.99
CA ARG A 3 -4.81 6.48 10.99
C ARG A 3 -3.76 7.52 10.60
N ASN A 4 -4.15 8.79 10.53
CA ASN A 4 -3.23 9.89 10.21
C ASN A 4 -2.24 10.15 11.37
N PHE A 5 -2.66 9.95 12.61
CA PHE A 5 -1.80 10.05 13.78
C PHE A 5 -0.74 8.93 13.81
N GLY A 6 -1.16 7.68 13.54
CA GLY A 6 -0.24 6.55 13.42
C GLY A 6 0.81 6.75 12.31
N ASN A 7 0.42 7.38 11.19
CA ASN A 7 1.36 7.73 10.13
C ASN A 7 2.36 8.82 10.55
N LYS A 8 1.88 9.89 11.22
CA LYS A 8 2.76 10.97 11.71
C LYS A 8 3.81 10.48 12.72
N LEU A 9 3.49 9.44 13.49
CA LEU A 9 4.38 8.78 14.46
C LEU A 9 5.24 7.66 13.85
N GLY A 10 5.09 7.34 12.55
CA GLY A 10 5.83 6.25 11.89
C GLY A 10 5.40 4.83 12.32
N LEU A 11 4.28 4.71 13.03
CA LEU A 11 3.75 3.44 13.54
C LEU A 11 2.73 2.80 12.59
N ALA A 12 2.32 3.53 11.55
CA ALA A 12 1.41 3.04 10.53
C ALA A 12 2.06 1.96 9.66
N TRP A 13 1.25 0.96 9.34
CA TRP A 13 1.55 -0.03 8.32
C TRP A 13 1.17 0.48 6.94
N TRP A 14 2.08 0.27 6.00
CA TRP A 14 1.96 0.57 4.58
C TRP A 14 2.31 -0.68 3.76
N ALA A 15 1.63 -0.87 2.65
CA ALA A 15 2.04 -1.81 1.63
C ALA A 15 2.67 -1.05 0.46
N LYS A 16 3.90 -1.40 0.11
CA LYS A 16 4.53 -0.99 -1.15
C LYS A 16 4.15 -2.03 -2.19
N VAL A 17 3.37 -1.65 -3.18
CA VAL A 17 2.90 -2.50 -4.25
C VAL A 17 3.59 -2.06 -5.54
N GLU A 18 4.38 -2.96 -6.12
CA GLU A 18 5.15 -2.72 -7.34
C GLU A 18 4.52 -3.52 -8.47
N THR A 19 4.21 -2.84 -9.56
CA THR A 19 3.64 -3.41 -10.79
C THR A 19 4.67 -3.29 -11.90
N ASN A 20 4.67 -4.20 -12.87
CA ASN A 20 5.65 -4.19 -13.99
C ASN A 20 5.02 -3.74 -15.32
N SER A 21 3.69 -3.81 -15.43
CA SER A 21 2.97 -3.36 -16.62
C SER A 21 1.61 -2.81 -16.19
N PRO A 22 1.46 -1.49 -16.00
CA PRO A 22 2.52 -0.46 -16.09
C PRO A 22 3.59 -0.60 -14.99
N ASN A 23 4.78 -0.04 -15.19
CA ASN A 23 5.78 0.04 -14.13
C ASN A 23 5.37 1.16 -13.16
N ALA A 24 4.75 0.79 -12.05
CA ALA A 24 4.31 1.75 -11.05
C ALA A 24 4.46 1.20 -9.64
N VAL A 25 4.74 2.10 -8.69
CA VAL A 25 4.83 1.81 -7.26
C VAL A 25 3.69 2.52 -6.54
N TYR A 26 2.78 1.74 -5.97
CA TYR A 26 1.66 2.19 -5.16
C TYR A 26 1.94 2.01 -3.67
N TRP A 27 1.74 3.05 -2.89
CA TRP A 27 1.80 3.01 -1.43
C TRP A 27 0.40 2.96 -0.85
N TYR A 28 -0.02 1.76 -0.46
CA TYR A 28 -1.35 1.51 0.09
C TYR A 28 -1.35 1.58 1.63
N GLY A 29 -2.09 2.54 2.19
CA GLY A 29 -2.10 2.83 3.63
C GLY A 29 -2.70 4.20 3.96
N PRO A 30 -2.58 4.69 5.21
CA PRO A 30 -1.99 4.07 6.39
C PRO A 30 -2.96 3.20 7.22
N PHE A 31 -2.46 2.08 7.75
CA PHE A 31 -3.22 1.20 8.65
C PHE A 31 -2.60 1.10 10.06
N LEU A 32 -3.42 0.90 11.09
CA LEU A 32 -2.91 0.72 12.46
C LEU A 32 -2.25 -0.65 12.69
N THR A 33 -2.77 -1.70 12.04
CA THR A 33 -2.30 -3.08 12.24
C THR A 33 -1.96 -3.74 10.90
N LYS A 34 -0.98 -4.65 10.93
CA LYS A 34 -0.58 -5.45 9.76
C LYS A 34 -1.73 -6.29 9.22
N ASN A 35 -2.60 -6.81 10.10
CA ASN A 35 -3.72 -7.66 9.71
C ASN A 35 -4.79 -6.87 8.95
N SER A 36 -5.16 -5.68 9.43
CA SER A 36 -6.11 -4.81 8.73
C SER A 36 -5.56 -4.38 7.36
N LEU A 37 -4.26 -4.05 7.27
CA LEU A 37 -3.60 -3.80 5.99
C LEU A 37 -3.72 -5.01 5.07
N LYS A 38 -3.35 -6.21 5.51
CA LYS A 38 -3.40 -7.43 4.69
C LYS A 38 -4.80 -7.75 4.16
N GLN A 39 -5.82 -7.65 5.01
CA GLN A 39 -7.20 -7.94 4.62
C GLN A 39 -7.65 -7.02 3.48
N ASN A 40 -7.40 -5.72 3.59
CA ASN A 40 -7.78 -4.74 2.57
C ASN A 40 -6.84 -4.75 1.36
N LEU A 41 -5.57 -5.15 1.55
CA LEU A 41 -4.59 -5.24 0.47
C LEU A 41 -4.96 -6.33 -0.53
N ASN A 42 -5.56 -7.43 -0.09
CA ASN A 42 -5.98 -8.49 -1.00
C ASN A 42 -7.03 -7.99 -2.01
N ASP A 43 -7.99 -7.18 -1.56
CA ASP A 43 -8.99 -6.58 -2.43
C ASP A 43 -8.33 -5.60 -3.41
N PHE A 44 -7.44 -4.73 -2.92
CA PHE A 44 -6.68 -3.80 -3.77
C PHE A 44 -5.81 -4.51 -4.83
N MET A 45 -5.15 -5.61 -4.47
CA MET A 45 -4.33 -6.40 -5.41
C MET A 45 -5.19 -7.10 -6.45
N ARG A 46 -6.41 -7.52 -6.06
CA ARG A 46 -7.38 -8.10 -6.97
C ARG A 46 -7.85 -7.08 -7.99
N ASP A 47 -8.22 -5.89 -7.53
CA ASP A 47 -8.62 -4.79 -8.41
C ASP A 47 -7.52 -4.46 -9.44
N LEU A 48 -6.26 -4.34 -9.00
CA LEU A 48 -5.12 -4.12 -9.89
C LEU A 48 -4.94 -5.25 -10.92
N SER A 49 -5.15 -6.50 -10.49
CA SER A 49 -5.03 -7.66 -11.38
C SER A 49 -6.16 -7.68 -12.42
N ASP A 50 -7.38 -7.36 -11.99
CA ASP A 50 -8.58 -7.28 -12.85
C ASP A 50 -8.47 -6.12 -13.86
N GLU A 51 -7.76 -5.04 -13.51
CA GLU A 51 -7.38 -3.94 -14.43
C GLU A 51 -6.24 -4.31 -15.41
N GLY A 52 -5.67 -5.51 -15.28
CA GLY A 52 -4.62 -6.01 -16.18
C GLY A 52 -3.19 -5.75 -15.70
N SER A 53 -2.99 -5.29 -14.46
CA SER A 53 -1.65 -5.16 -13.88
C SER A 53 -1.02 -6.53 -13.69
N ASN A 54 0.14 -6.75 -14.32
CA ASN A 54 0.83 -8.03 -14.26
C ASN A 54 2.08 -7.98 -13.37
N ASN A 55 2.44 -9.14 -12.80
CA ASN A 55 3.63 -9.33 -11.95
C ASN A 55 3.65 -8.40 -10.70
N ILE A 56 2.51 -8.33 -10.00
CA ILE A 56 2.34 -7.47 -8.83
C ILE A 56 3.11 -8.04 -7.63
N LYS A 57 4.06 -7.27 -7.10
CA LYS A 57 4.79 -7.59 -5.86
C LYS A 57 4.35 -6.65 -4.76
N HIS A 58 4.19 -7.15 -3.54
CA HIS A 58 3.87 -6.30 -2.41
C HIS A 58 4.77 -6.58 -1.20
N THR A 59 5.13 -5.52 -0.48
CA THR A 59 5.89 -5.61 0.77
C THR A 59 5.21 -4.78 1.86
N LEU A 60 5.06 -5.36 3.04
CA LEU A 60 4.44 -4.71 4.20
C LEU A 60 5.52 -4.09 5.09
N ILE A 61 5.47 -2.78 5.27
CA ILE A 61 6.46 -2.02 6.03
C ILE A 61 5.77 -1.06 7.00
N ARG A 62 6.38 -0.85 8.18
CA ARG A 62 6.02 0.28 9.05
C ARG A 62 6.88 1.47 8.69
N CYS A 63 6.25 2.56 8.30
CA CYS A 63 6.95 3.80 8.00
C CYS A 63 6.00 4.99 8.07
N LYS A 64 6.60 6.18 8.03
CA LYS A 64 5.88 7.42 7.76
C LYS A 64 5.95 7.68 6.26
N LYS A 65 4.80 7.76 5.59
CA LYS A 65 4.73 8.18 4.19
C LYS A 65 3.93 9.46 4.00
N THR A 66 4.38 10.22 3.02
CA THR A 66 3.77 11.45 2.53
C THR A 66 3.65 11.33 1.01
N GLU A 67 2.80 12.14 0.42
CA GLU A 67 2.63 12.18 -1.03
C GLU A 67 3.96 12.48 -1.76
N PRO A 68 4.17 11.95 -2.98
CA PRO A 68 3.23 11.15 -3.77
C PRO A 68 3.18 9.66 -3.32
N LEU A 69 1.96 9.12 -3.26
CA LEU A 69 1.73 7.69 -2.93
C LEU A 69 1.75 6.78 -4.16
N THR A 70 1.69 7.34 -5.35
CA THR A 70 1.84 6.63 -6.62
C THR A 70 3.03 7.20 -7.36
N ILE A 71 3.94 6.34 -7.78
CA ILE A 71 5.16 6.71 -8.50
C ILE A 71 5.16 5.92 -9.81
N TYR A 72 5.35 6.61 -10.93
CA TYR A 72 5.48 6.07 -12.29
C TYR A 72 6.92 6.16 -12.78
#